data_AF-A0A8J4BTV2-F1
#
_entry.id   AF-A0A8J4BTV2-F1
#
_cell.length_a   1.000
_cell.length_b   1.000
_cell.length_c   1.000
_cell.angle_alpha   90.00
_cell.angle_beta   90.00
_cell.angle_gamma   90.00
#
_symmetry.space_group_name_H-M   'P 1'
#
loop_
_entity.id
_entity.type
_entity.pdbx_description
1 polymer ?
#
loop_
_entity_poly.entity_id
_entity_poly.type
_entity_poly.pdbx_seq_one_letter_code
_entity_poly.pdbx_strand_id
1 'polypeptide(L)'
;MNGGISSSDHILHRQPVHQQPYQQQQQPYYQHQQQRPFTSVPDPASASSADVQKLYEQANNVSAIAYLLLASVDPLTQALGSSNALLPYLTPVILRLYASHPDRCAATVTKELYELSWHLYGASPVLKACHYDLFQSLKVIFSWVRDNIALKLQHIPDQPSATAAWPDLDLMGLLDFSSAVSGALSRTDTLGGTAAVLAAGCGFTMGGTFSGGGGFSSSSTGLGVVSSPSTAAAAAGPATIVRVNDDASVDSLPVLVTRISQVLKQLHADLPLLQTIAAQMYDSGWTTSQQQQQQQQQQRRHDATATAAAATVPMETTPKPRSTINSPRRRGLDEKNVIFVQASSSSADAADVISGNQNEVVVIDEKISNNDNRRVMQQSIASGRIYSLPTGFNVTSPAAMPPLLVPLVFHVMLYKESYSGSTNVIGPADFGKAPVFLDRIVRQLNLMSMPTNIQFFIKEIRNNATAYPRLLLPDRPTWLNFPFCKGSGCLSDNALVSTVVTDWPRSINIFVGSDTTTGNTVMGYAFVPA
;
A
#
# COMPACT_ATOMS: atom_id res chain seq x y z
N MET A 1 49.83 -69.20 37.17
CA MET A 1 50.58 -68.01 36.70
C MET A 1 50.18 -67.76 35.25
N ASN A 2 49.79 -66.52 34.95
CA ASN A 2 49.22 -66.00 33.69
C ASN A 2 47.87 -66.66 33.29
N GLY A 3 46.74 -65.97 33.15
CA GLY A 3 46.49 -64.57 32.81
C GLY A 3 45.70 -64.56 31.50
N GLY A 4 44.36 -64.57 31.57
CA GLY A 4 43.49 -64.64 30.40
C GLY A 4 42.07 -64.23 30.73
N ILE A 5 41.78 -62.94 30.60
CA ILE A 5 40.45 -62.33 30.71
C ILE A 5 39.71 -62.66 29.41
N SER A 6 38.63 -63.44 29.50
CA SER A 6 37.71 -63.71 28.39
C SER A 6 36.54 -62.74 28.50
N SER A 7 36.53 -61.75 27.60
CA SER A 7 35.44 -60.79 27.43
C SER A 7 34.30 -61.47 26.67
N SER A 8 33.11 -61.45 27.26
CA SER A 8 31.88 -61.98 26.66
C SER A 8 31.30 -60.95 25.68
N ASP A 9 31.17 -61.35 24.41
CA ASP A 9 30.47 -60.60 23.37
C ASP A 9 28.96 -60.66 23.59
N HIS A 10 28.36 -59.55 24.06
CA HIS A 10 26.93 -59.32 23.97
C HIS A 10 26.61 -58.59 22.66
N ILE A 11 26.20 -59.37 21.65
CA ILE A 11 25.64 -58.87 20.40
C ILE A 11 24.23 -58.32 20.71
N LEU A 12 24.12 -57.00 20.86
CA LEU A 12 22.84 -56.28 20.82
C LEU A 12 22.38 -56.16 19.37
N HIS A 13 21.39 -56.97 18.99
CA HIS A 13 20.59 -56.79 17.78
C HIS A 13 19.88 -55.42 17.82
N ARG A 14 20.42 -54.44 17.09
CA ARG A 14 19.66 -53.22 16.72
C ARG A 14 18.64 -53.59 15.66
N GLN A 15 17.36 -53.60 16.03
CA GLN A 15 16.26 -53.58 15.07
C GLN A 15 16.30 -52.26 14.28
N PRO A 16 16.16 -52.30 12.93
CA PRO A 16 15.96 -51.09 12.15
C PRO A 16 14.54 -50.55 12.42
N VAL A 17 14.47 -49.35 13.01
CA VAL A 17 13.22 -48.59 13.09
C VAL A 17 12.84 -48.19 11.67
N HIS A 18 11.84 -48.87 11.10
CA HIS A 18 11.18 -48.44 9.87
C HIS A 18 10.52 -47.08 10.14
N GLN A 19 11.20 -45.99 9.75
CA GLN A 19 10.58 -44.69 9.56
C GLN A 19 9.61 -44.80 8.39
N GLN A 20 8.32 -44.96 8.68
CA GLN A 20 7.28 -44.74 7.70
C GLN A 20 7.35 -43.27 7.24
N PRO A 21 7.48 -43.00 5.94
CA PRO A 21 7.35 -41.64 5.44
C PRO A 21 5.90 -41.19 5.67
N TYR A 22 5.69 -40.28 6.61
CA TYR A 22 4.46 -39.50 6.70
C TYR A 22 4.33 -38.67 5.43
N GLN A 23 3.72 -39.25 4.39
CA GLN A 23 3.09 -38.49 3.33
C GLN A 23 1.85 -37.82 3.92
N GLN A 24 2.05 -36.71 4.64
CA GLN A 24 0.98 -35.75 4.85
C GLN A 24 0.61 -35.22 3.47
N GLN A 25 -0.51 -35.73 2.94
CA GLN A 25 -1.28 -35.09 1.88
C GLN A 25 -1.60 -33.67 2.34
N GLN A 26 -0.74 -32.72 1.98
CA GLN A 26 -1.04 -31.30 2.06
C GLN A 26 -2.05 -31.03 0.96
N GLN A 27 -3.34 -31.17 1.32
CA GLN A 27 -4.37 -30.55 0.51
C GLN A 27 -4.09 -29.04 0.50
N PRO A 28 -3.96 -28.42 -0.68
CA PRO A 28 -3.80 -26.98 -0.74
C PRO A 28 -5.09 -26.35 -0.19
N TYR A 29 -5.00 -25.82 1.03
CA TYR A 29 -6.05 -25.01 1.67
C TYR A 29 -6.16 -23.65 0.96
N TYR A 30 -6.47 -23.66 -0.34
CA TYR A 30 -7.28 -22.60 -0.92
C TYR A 30 -8.71 -22.88 -0.46
N GLN A 31 -9.00 -22.64 0.83
CA GLN A 31 -10.39 -22.40 1.18
C GLN A 31 -10.77 -21.18 0.35
N HIS A 32 -11.58 -21.41 -0.68
CA HIS A 32 -12.35 -20.35 -1.31
C HIS A 32 -12.87 -19.49 -0.16
N GLN A 33 -12.34 -18.27 -0.05
CA GLN A 33 -12.82 -17.34 0.94
C GLN A 33 -14.26 -17.07 0.52
N GLN A 34 -15.20 -17.85 1.07
CA GLN A 34 -16.61 -17.63 0.85
C GLN A 34 -16.89 -16.26 1.43
N GLN A 35 -17.56 -15.42 0.63
CA GLN A 35 -17.99 -14.11 1.06
C GLN A 35 -18.71 -14.25 2.39
N ARG A 36 -18.11 -13.70 3.45
CA ARG A 36 -18.80 -13.63 4.73
C ARG A 36 -20.00 -12.72 4.50
N PRO A 37 -21.23 -13.16 4.82
CA PRO A 37 -22.40 -12.31 4.71
C PRO A 37 -22.18 -11.02 5.50
N PHE A 38 -22.65 -9.91 4.95
CA PHE A 38 -22.69 -8.65 5.69
C PHE A 38 -23.53 -8.85 6.95
N THR A 39 -22.90 -8.72 8.12
CA THR A 39 -23.58 -8.76 9.41
C THR A 39 -24.02 -7.36 9.78
N SER A 40 -25.31 -7.18 9.99
CA SER A 40 -25.88 -5.97 10.57
C SER A 40 -25.94 -6.15 12.09
N VAL A 41 -25.37 -5.22 12.84
CA VAL A 41 -25.40 -5.21 14.32
C VAL A 41 -26.25 -4.02 14.75
N PRO A 42 -27.56 -4.19 15.00
CA PRO A 42 -28.47 -3.05 15.23
C PRO A 42 -28.12 -2.26 16.50
N ASP A 43 -27.59 -2.93 17.52
CA ASP A 43 -27.17 -2.33 18.77
C ASP A 43 -25.78 -2.86 19.17
N PRO A 44 -24.70 -2.09 18.91
CA PRO A 44 -23.36 -2.48 19.31
C PRO A 44 -23.17 -2.62 20.82
N ALA A 45 -24.00 -1.98 21.65
CA ALA A 45 -23.86 -2.02 23.11
C ALA A 45 -24.28 -3.38 23.69
N SER A 46 -25.18 -4.10 23.02
CA SER A 46 -25.63 -5.45 23.39
C SER A 46 -24.99 -6.55 22.53
N ALA A 47 -24.11 -6.19 21.60
CA ALA A 47 -23.46 -7.13 20.69
C ALA A 47 -22.57 -8.13 21.42
N SER A 48 -22.61 -9.39 20.99
CA SER A 48 -21.69 -10.40 21.51
C SER A 48 -20.25 -10.08 21.07
N SER A 49 -19.25 -10.63 21.78
CA SER A 49 -17.84 -10.48 21.37
C SER A 49 -17.58 -11.00 19.95
N ALA A 50 -18.32 -12.03 19.52
CA ALA A 50 -18.27 -12.55 18.16
C ALA A 50 -18.81 -11.56 17.13
N ASP A 51 -19.86 -10.81 17.46
CA ASP A 51 -20.44 -9.79 16.58
C ASP A 51 -19.54 -8.55 16.49
N VAL A 52 -18.94 -8.15 17.61
CA VAL A 52 -17.93 -7.07 17.64
C VAL A 52 -16.73 -7.43 16.76
N GLN A 53 -16.24 -8.68 16.83
CA GLN A 53 -15.14 -9.15 15.99
C GLN A 53 -15.52 -9.12 14.50
N LYS A 54 -16.73 -9.59 14.13
CA LYS A 54 -17.22 -9.52 12.75
C LYS A 54 -17.33 -8.07 12.28
N LEU A 55 -17.81 -7.17 13.12
CA LEU A 55 -17.92 -5.75 12.80
C LEU A 55 -16.54 -5.14 12.52
N TYR A 56 -15.52 -5.49 13.33
CA TYR A 56 -14.15 -5.05 13.10
C TYR A 56 -13.59 -5.56 11.76
N GLU A 57 -13.83 -6.83 11.43
CA GLU A 57 -13.42 -7.41 10.15
C GLU A 57 -14.12 -6.74 8.95
N GLN A 58 -15.43 -6.47 9.06
CA GLN A 58 -16.20 -5.76 8.04
C GLN A 58 -15.69 -4.33 7.84
N ALA A 59 -15.49 -3.59 8.93
CA ALA A 59 -14.95 -2.24 8.91
C ALA A 59 -13.53 -2.22 8.32
N ASN A 60 -12.71 -3.23 8.63
CA ASN A 60 -11.39 -3.37 8.02
C ASN A 60 -11.48 -3.62 6.50
N ASN A 61 -12.43 -4.46 6.05
CA ASN A 61 -12.68 -4.63 4.62
C ASN A 61 -13.13 -3.32 3.98
N VAL A 62 -14.08 -2.59 4.57
CA VAL A 62 -14.48 -1.24 4.07
C VAL A 62 -13.28 -0.30 3.94
N SER A 63 -12.33 -0.34 4.88
CA SER A 63 -11.15 0.53 4.79
C SER A 63 -10.24 0.27 3.57
N ALA A 64 -10.29 -0.92 2.97
CA ALA A 64 -9.47 -1.27 1.81
C ALA A 64 -9.90 -0.52 0.52
N ILE A 65 -11.15 -0.06 0.41
CA ILE A 65 -11.62 0.67 -0.78
C ILE A 65 -11.29 2.17 -0.75
N ALA A 66 -10.79 2.70 0.37
CA ALA A 66 -10.55 4.14 0.57
C ALA A 66 -9.80 4.80 -0.59
N TYR A 67 -8.71 4.19 -1.07
CA TYR A 67 -7.91 4.75 -2.16
C TYR A 67 -8.63 4.78 -3.51
N LEU A 68 -9.50 3.80 -3.78
CA LEU A 68 -10.27 3.79 -5.02
C LEU A 68 -11.38 4.85 -5.00
N LEU A 69 -12.00 5.07 -3.82
CA LEU A 69 -12.92 6.19 -3.61
C LEU A 69 -12.19 7.52 -3.78
N LEU A 70 -10.98 7.66 -3.21
CA LEU A 70 -10.15 8.85 -3.36
C LEU A 70 -9.83 9.13 -4.84
N ALA A 71 -9.39 8.12 -5.61
CA ALA A 71 -9.15 8.23 -7.05
C ALA A 71 -10.39 8.67 -7.83
N SER A 72 -11.57 8.26 -7.39
CA SER A 72 -12.84 8.60 -8.03
C SER A 72 -13.30 10.02 -7.70
N VAL A 73 -13.07 10.49 -6.48
CA VAL A 73 -13.49 11.83 -6.02
C VAL A 73 -12.53 12.92 -6.48
N ASP A 74 -11.23 12.67 -6.51
CA ASP A 74 -10.21 13.67 -6.85
C ASP A 74 -10.53 14.44 -8.15
N PRO A 75 -10.88 13.79 -9.29
CA PRO A 75 -11.31 14.51 -10.48
C PRO A 75 -12.57 15.35 -10.28
N LEU A 76 -13.59 14.83 -9.59
CA LEU A 76 -14.86 15.53 -9.38
C LEU A 76 -14.68 16.83 -8.60
N THR A 77 -13.72 16.88 -7.67
CA THR A 77 -13.41 18.10 -6.91
C THR A 77 -12.83 19.23 -7.76
N GLN A 78 -12.37 18.94 -8.98
CA GLN A 78 -11.84 19.93 -9.92
C GLN A 78 -12.95 20.55 -10.78
N ALA A 79 -14.21 20.12 -10.64
CA ALA A 79 -15.33 20.74 -11.34
C ALA A 79 -15.50 22.21 -10.92
N LEU A 80 -15.96 23.05 -11.86
CA LEU A 80 -16.21 24.46 -11.57
C LEU A 80 -17.23 24.60 -10.43
N GLY A 81 -16.84 25.31 -9.37
CA GLY A 81 -17.66 25.47 -8.18
C GLY A 81 -17.68 24.25 -7.25
N SER A 82 -16.87 23.21 -7.46
CA SER A 82 -16.67 22.16 -6.46
C SER A 82 -15.53 22.54 -5.51
N SER A 83 -15.63 22.02 -4.29
CA SER A 83 -14.60 22.03 -3.25
C SER A 83 -14.06 20.61 -3.05
N ASN A 84 -12.97 20.52 -2.30
CA ASN A 84 -12.33 19.27 -1.93
C ASN A 84 -12.85 18.68 -0.61
N ALA A 85 -14.02 19.08 -0.13
CA ALA A 85 -14.43 18.83 1.25
C ALA A 85 -14.54 17.35 1.64
N LEU A 86 -14.85 16.44 0.71
CA LEU A 86 -14.93 15.01 1.04
C LEU A 86 -13.53 14.35 1.13
N LEU A 87 -12.53 14.83 0.37
CA LEU A 87 -11.23 14.17 0.23
C LEU A 87 -10.51 13.90 1.58
N PRO A 88 -10.48 14.82 2.55
CA PRO A 88 -9.83 14.59 3.84
C PRO A 88 -10.43 13.42 4.63
N TYR A 89 -11.68 13.04 4.33
CA TYR A 89 -12.43 12.02 5.07
C TYR A 89 -12.38 10.63 4.42
N LEU A 90 -11.88 10.52 3.18
CA LEU A 90 -11.76 9.24 2.46
C LEU A 90 -10.44 8.52 2.80
N THR A 91 -10.11 8.44 4.09
CA THR A 91 -8.95 7.69 4.57
C THR A 91 -9.37 6.31 5.07
N PRO A 92 -8.47 5.30 5.02
CA PRO A 92 -8.77 3.98 5.56
C PRO A 92 -9.24 4.02 7.03
N VAL A 93 -8.66 4.91 7.84
CA VAL A 93 -8.99 5.00 9.26
C VAL A 93 -10.39 5.58 9.47
N ILE A 94 -10.72 6.70 8.81
CA ILE A 94 -12.04 7.33 8.95
C ILE A 94 -13.13 6.40 8.42
N LEU A 95 -12.94 5.76 7.26
CA LEU A 95 -13.93 4.83 6.70
C LEU A 95 -14.12 3.57 7.57
N ARG A 96 -13.06 3.11 8.24
CA ARG A 96 -13.17 2.04 9.24
C ARG A 96 -14.05 2.45 10.41
N LEU A 97 -13.74 3.61 11.00
CA LEU A 97 -14.51 4.13 12.14
C LEU A 97 -15.96 4.41 11.77
N TYR A 98 -16.19 4.97 10.58
CA TYR A 98 -17.50 5.19 10.00
C TYR A 98 -18.29 3.88 9.84
N ALA A 99 -17.68 2.85 9.27
CA ALA A 99 -18.32 1.54 9.11
C ALA A 99 -18.61 0.85 10.45
N SER A 100 -17.81 1.10 11.48
CA SER A 100 -18.03 0.60 12.84
C SER A 100 -18.95 1.48 13.70
N HIS A 101 -19.34 2.67 13.23
CA HIS A 101 -20.15 3.60 14.00
C HIS A 101 -21.53 2.99 14.27
N PRO A 102 -22.10 3.11 15.49
CA PRO A 102 -23.38 2.48 15.82
C PRO A 102 -24.51 2.78 14.83
N ASP A 103 -24.65 4.04 14.43
CA ASP A 103 -25.70 4.46 13.48
C ASP A 103 -25.42 4.09 12.01
N ARG A 104 -24.27 3.48 11.70
CA ARG A 104 -23.85 3.17 10.34
C ARG A 104 -23.43 1.73 10.11
N CYS A 105 -23.10 0.97 11.14
CA CYS A 105 -22.74 -0.44 11.01
C CYS A 105 -23.84 -1.31 10.38
N ALA A 106 -25.10 -0.88 10.46
CA ALA A 106 -26.25 -1.50 9.81
C ALA A 106 -26.72 -0.78 8.54
N ALA A 107 -26.11 0.35 8.17
CA ALA A 107 -26.60 1.20 7.10
C ALA A 107 -26.30 0.64 5.70
N THR A 108 -27.18 0.93 4.74
CA THR A 108 -27.05 0.51 3.34
C THR A 108 -25.71 0.91 2.73
N VAL A 109 -25.24 2.14 2.99
CA VAL A 109 -23.94 2.65 2.52
C VAL A 109 -22.76 1.81 3.00
N THR A 110 -22.78 1.34 4.25
CA THR A 110 -21.74 0.48 4.82
C THR A 110 -21.77 -0.91 4.20
N LYS A 111 -22.98 -1.43 3.94
CA LYS A 111 -23.16 -2.68 3.19
C LYS A 111 -22.59 -2.58 1.77
N GLU A 112 -22.91 -1.51 1.04
CA GLU A 112 -22.40 -1.25 -0.31
C GLU A 112 -20.87 -1.13 -0.33
N LEU A 113 -20.30 -0.39 0.61
CA LEU A 113 -18.84 -0.27 0.77
C LEU A 113 -18.18 -1.62 1.03
N TYR A 114 -18.78 -2.44 1.89
CA TYR A 114 -18.29 -3.78 2.21
C TYR A 114 -18.36 -4.69 0.99
N GLU A 115 -19.47 -4.70 0.27
CA GLU A 115 -19.64 -5.51 -0.94
C GLU A 115 -18.69 -5.10 -2.07
N LEU A 116 -18.53 -3.79 -2.31
CA LEU A 116 -17.55 -3.29 -3.27
C LEU A 116 -16.13 -3.69 -2.88
N SER A 117 -15.76 -3.52 -1.61
CA SER A 117 -14.44 -3.92 -1.13
C SER A 117 -14.23 -5.42 -1.24
N TRP A 118 -15.23 -6.22 -0.88
CA TRP A 118 -15.17 -7.67 -1.03
C TRP A 118 -15.04 -8.10 -2.48
N HIS A 119 -15.76 -7.47 -3.40
CA HIS A 119 -15.65 -7.81 -4.81
C HIS A 119 -14.24 -7.49 -5.35
N LEU A 120 -13.69 -6.32 -4.99
CA LEU A 120 -12.40 -5.84 -5.49
C LEU A 120 -11.19 -6.50 -4.80
N TYR A 121 -11.30 -6.86 -3.52
CA TYR A 121 -10.18 -7.38 -2.72
C TYR A 121 -10.48 -8.71 -2.01
N GLY A 122 -11.70 -9.19 -1.94
CA GLY A 122 -12.03 -10.48 -1.32
C GLY A 122 -12.08 -11.62 -2.34
N ALA A 123 -12.75 -11.40 -3.46
CA ALA A 123 -13.14 -12.44 -4.41
C ALA A 123 -12.02 -12.85 -5.38
N SER A 124 -11.18 -11.91 -5.85
CA SER A 124 -10.23 -12.16 -6.93
C SER A 124 -8.80 -11.74 -6.56
N PRO A 125 -7.83 -12.67 -6.54
CA PRO A 125 -6.40 -12.35 -6.43
C PRO A 125 -5.91 -11.45 -7.58
N VAL A 126 -6.52 -11.57 -8.77
CA VAL A 126 -6.20 -10.76 -9.94
C VAL A 126 -6.53 -9.29 -9.69
N LEU A 127 -7.69 -9.00 -9.11
CA LEU A 127 -8.10 -7.62 -8.80
C LEU A 127 -7.18 -6.98 -7.74
N LYS A 128 -6.66 -7.75 -6.78
CA LYS A 128 -5.63 -7.25 -5.85
C LYS A 128 -4.35 -6.83 -6.58
N ALA A 129 -3.87 -7.67 -7.50
CA ALA A 129 -2.66 -7.39 -8.27
C ALA A 129 -2.84 -6.18 -9.19
N CYS A 130 -4.06 -5.96 -9.68
CA CYS A 130 -4.42 -4.86 -10.57
C CYS A 130 -4.82 -3.56 -9.83
N HIS A 131 -4.61 -3.46 -8.52
CA HIS A 131 -5.07 -2.31 -7.72
C HIS A 131 -4.58 -0.96 -8.27
N TYR A 132 -3.31 -0.88 -8.70
CA TYR A 132 -2.75 0.38 -9.21
C TYR A 132 -3.37 0.79 -10.56
N ASP A 133 -3.54 -0.16 -11.48
CA ASP A 133 -4.16 0.10 -12.79
C ASP A 133 -5.63 0.48 -12.61
N LEU A 134 -6.35 -0.16 -11.68
CA LEU A 134 -7.71 0.23 -11.30
C LEU A 134 -7.75 1.63 -10.72
N PHE A 135 -6.84 1.96 -9.81
CA PHE A 135 -6.72 3.30 -9.23
C PHE A 135 -6.52 4.37 -10.31
N GLN A 136 -5.56 4.19 -11.22
CA GLN A 136 -5.30 5.15 -12.30
C GLN A 136 -6.49 5.25 -13.27
N SER A 137 -7.09 4.11 -13.61
CA SER A 137 -8.22 4.05 -14.51
C SER A 137 -9.44 4.77 -13.95
N LEU A 138 -9.73 4.62 -12.66
CA LEU A 138 -10.81 5.35 -12.01
C LEU A 138 -10.59 6.87 -12.06
N LYS A 139 -9.35 7.35 -11.91
CA LYS A 139 -9.06 8.79 -12.08
C LYS A 139 -9.42 9.28 -13.49
N VAL A 140 -9.07 8.52 -14.51
CA VAL A 140 -9.37 8.88 -15.91
C VAL A 140 -10.87 8.83 -16.17
N ILE A 141 -11.55 7.77 -15.72
CA ILE A 141 -12.99 7.60 -15.88
C ILE A 141 -13.75 8.73 -15.18
N PHE A 142 -13.42 9.05 -13.93
CA PHE A 142 -14.10 10.11 -13.20
C PHE A 142 -13.74 11.51 -13.69
N SER A 143 -12.59 11.70 -14.34
CA SER A 143 -12.30 12.93 -15.10
C SER A 143 -13.23 13.06 -16.29
N TRP A 144 -13.44 11.98 -17.05
CA TRP A 144 -14.41 11.97 -18.14
C TRP A 144 -15.85 12.21 -17.64
N VAL A 145 -16.24 11.59 -16.52
CA VAL A 145 -17.56 11.82 -15.90
C VAL A 145 -17.75 13.28 -15.54
N ARG A 146 -16.74 13.93 -14.93
CA ARG A 146 -16.77 15.36 -14.61
C ARG A 146 -17.05 16.21 -15.85
N ASP A 147 -16.42 15.89 -16.97
CA ASP A 147 -16.44 16.72 -18.17
C ASP A 147 -17.65 16.46 -19.08
N ASN A 148 -18.29 15.28 -18.96
CA ASN A 148 -19.31 14.83 -19.91
C ASN A 148 -20.68 14.52 -19.28
N ILE A 149 -20.77 14.44 -17.96
CA ILE A 149 -22.02 14.14 -17.24
C ILE A 149 -22.44 15.37 -16.45
N ALA A 150 -23.74 15.68 -16.46
CA ALA A 150 -24.28 16.77 -15.65
C ALA A 150 -23.95 16.54 -14.17
N LEU A 151 -23.35 17.55 -13.53
CA LEU A 151 -22.99 17.49 -12.13
C LEU A 151 -23.97 18.31 -11.28
N LYS A 152 -24.37 17.75 -10.15
CA LYS A 152 -25.13 18.44 -9.11
C LYS A 152 -24.16 19.02 -8.10
N LEU A 153 -24.16 20.34 -7.93
CA LEU A 153 -23.46 21.00 -6.83
C LEU A 153 -24.31 20.89 -5.57
N GLN A 154 -23.82 20.15 -4.59
CA GLN A 154 -24.47 20.01 -3.29
C GLN A 154 -23.75 20.88 -2.27
N HIS A 155 -24.50 21.70 -1.53
CA HIS A 155 -23.94 22.47 -0.41
C HIS A 155 -23.51 21.55 0.71
N ILE A 156 -22.40 21.90 1.35
CA ILE A 156 -21.88 21.18 2.50
C ILE A 156 -22.48 21.81 3.76
N PRO A 157 -23.12 21.01 4.65
CA PRO A 157 -23.59 21.51 5.93
C PRO A 157 -22.47 22.24 6.68
N ASP A 158 -22.82 23.38 7.28
CA ASP A 158 -21.90 24.22 8.07
C ASP A 158 -20.72 24.84 7.30
N GLN A 159 -20.68 24.70 5.96
CA GLN A 159 -19.69 25.34 5.09
C GLN A 159 -20.39 26.02 3.90
N PRO A 160 -20.99 27.22 4.10
CA PRO A 160 -21.85 27.85 3.09
C PRO A 160 -21.12 28.23 1.79
N SER A 161 -19.80 28.36 1.82
CA SER A 161 -18.97 28.61 0.64
C SER A 161 -18.43 27.34 -0.03
N ALA A 162 -18.66 26.16 0.57
CA ALA A 162 -18.19 24.89 0.07
C ALA A 162 -19.34 24.11 -0.57
N THR A 163 -19.12 23.72 -1.81
CA THR A 163 -20.00 22.87 -2.61
C THR A 163 -19.23 21.63 -3.04
N ALA A 164 -19.90 20.51 -3.25
CA ALA A 164 -19.28 19.32 -3.83
C ALA A 164 -20.05 18.89 -5.08
N ALA A 165 -19.31 18.61 -6.15
CA ALA A 165 -19.87 18.18 -7.42
C ALA A 165 -19.94 16.65 -7.48
N TRP A 166 -21.11 16.14 -7.88
CA TRP A 166 -21.36 14.71 -8.07
C TRP A 166 -22.18 14.50 -9.34
N PRO A 167 -22.11 13.35 -10.00
CA PRO A 167 -23.02 13.03 -11.10
C PRO A 167 -24.48 13.21 -10.66
N ASP A 168 -25.27 13.97 -11.42
CA ASP A 168 -26.69 14.17 -11.12
C ASP A 168 -27.49 12.95 -11.57
N LEU A 169 -27.41 11.91 -10.75
CA LEU A 169 -28.12 10.65 -10.96
C LEU A 169 -29.65 10.80 -10.82
N ASP A 170 -30.13 11.94 -10.27
CA ASP A 170 -31.57 12.23 -10.21
C ASP A 170 -32.06 12.76 -11.57
N LEU A 171 -31.20 13.49 -12.31
CA LEU A 171 -31.49 14.01 -13.65
C LEU A 171 -31.30 12.96 -14.75
N MET A 172 -30.17 12.23 -14.74
CA MET A 172 -29.83 11.27 -15.79
C MET A 172 -30.39 9.87 -15.49
N GLY A 173 -30.67 9.51 -14.24
CA GLY A 173 -31.01 8.12 -13.88
C GLY A 173 -29.79 7.18 -13.90
N LEU A 174 -29.88 6.08 -13.16
CA LEU A 174 -28.75 5.14 -12.98
C LEU A 174 -28.43 4.35 -14.25
N LEU A 175 -29.45 3.93 -14.99
CA LEU A 175 -29.27 3.13 -16.21
C LEU A 175 -28.65 3.96 -17.33
N ASP A 176 -29.10 5.20 -17.53
CA ASP A 176 -28.53 6.06 -18.57
C ASP A 176 -27.12 6.51 -18.19
N PHE A 177 -26.84 6.74 -16.90
CA PHE A 177 -25.46 6.97 -16.43
C PHE A 177 -24.54 5.79 -16.74
N SER A 178 -24.97 4.57 -16.40
CA SER A 178 -24.22 3.35 -16.70
C SER A 178 -24.02 3.16 -18.21
N SER A 179 -25.07 3.42 -19.00
CA SER A 179 -25.04 3.38 -20.46
C SER A 179 -24.07 4.40 -21.06
N ALA A 180 -24.06 5.63 -20.55
CA ALA A 180 -23.14 6.67 -20.99
C ALA A 180 -21.67 6.31 -20.71
N VAL A 181 -21.37 5.78 -19.52
CA VAL A 181 -20.03 5.28 -19.16
C VAL A 181 -19.64 4.10 -20.05
N SER A 182 -20.56 3.15 -20.29
CA SER A 182 -20.34 2.02 -21.20
C SER A 182 -20.03 2.49 -22.63
N GLY A 183 -20.79 3.47 -23.14
CA GLY A 183 -20.56 4.06 -24.45
C GLY A 183 -19.17 4.70 -24.55
N ALA A 184 -18.74 5.43 -23.52
CA ALA A 184 -17.42 6.03 -23.47
C ALA A 184 -16.28 5.01 -23.40
N LEU A 185 -16.47 3.89 -22.69
CA LEU A 185 -15.52 2.78 -22.61
C LEU A 185 -15.39 2.03 -23.94
N SER A 186 -16.46 1.92 -24.71
CA SER A 186 -16.43 1.26 -26.03
C SER A 186 -15.67 2.02 -27.12
N ARG A 187 -15.40 3.31 -26.89
CA ARG A 187 -14.85 4.25 -27.86
C ARG A 187 -13.36 4.52 -27.62
N THR A 188 -12.53 4.29 -28.63
CA THR A 188 -11.07 4.44 -28.55
C THR A 188 -10.62 5.88 -28.33
N ASP A 189 -11.41 6.85 -28.79
CA ASP A 189 -11.14 8.29 -28.66
C ASP A 189 -11.54 8.88 -27.30
N THR A 190 -12.25 8.12 -26.47
CA THR A 190 -12.66 8.52 -25.11
C THR A 190 -11.98 7.68 -24.03
N LEU A 191 -12.63 6.61 -23.54
CA LEU A 191 -12.12 5.79 -22.45
C LEU A 191 -11.62 4.42 -22.92
N GLY A 192 -11.62 4.12 -24.22
CA GLY A 192 -11.24 2.81 -24.75
C GLY A 192 -9.82 2.37 -24.38
N GLY A 193 -8.87 3.29 -24.27
CA GLY A 193 -7.52 2.99 -23.79
C GLY A 193 -7.51 2.51 -22.33
N THR A 194 -8.19 3.24 -21.44
CA THR A 194 -8.38 2.86 -20.02
C THR A 194 -9.02 1.48 -19.90
N ALA A 195 -9.99 1.24 -20.76
CA ALA A 195 -10.77 0.03 -20.75
C ALA A 195 -9.95 -1.19 -21.23
N ALA A 196 -9.08 -1.00 -22.22
CA ALA A 196 -8.11 -2.02 -22.63
C ALA A 196 -7.10 -2.36 -21.51
N VAL A 197 -6.62 -1.35 -20.77
CA VAL A 197 -5.73 -1.56 -19.60
C VAL A 197 -6.43 -2.42 -18.54
N LEU A 198 -7.68 -2.10 -18.20
CA LEU A 198 -8.44 -2.86 -17.21
C LEU A 198 -8.84 -4.26 -17.68
N ALA A 199 -9.16 -4.44 -18.96
CA ALA A 199 -9.42 -5.76 -19.50
C ALA A 199 -8.16 -6.65 -19.42
N ALA A 200 -6.99 -6.10 -19.78
CA ALA A 200 -5.72 -6.82 -19.78
C ALA A 200 -5.18 -7.10 -18.36
N GLY A 201 -5.24 -6.12 -17.46
CA GLY A 201 -4.66 -6.21 -16.11
C GLY A 201 -5.61 -6.76 -15.05
N CYS A 202 -6.89 -6.37 -15.10
CA CYS A 202 -7.87 -6.66 -14.04
C CYS A 202 -8.88 -7.75 -14.44
N GLY A 203 -8.97 -8.10 -15.72
CA GLY A 203 -9.98 -9.04 -16.22
C GLY A 203 -11.40 -8.48 -16.24
N PHE A 204 -11.58 -7.15 -16.20
CA PHE A 204 -12.90 -6.53 -16.32
C PHE A 204 -13.49 -6.77 -17.71
N THR A 205 -14.76 -7.15 -17.75
CA THR A 205 -15.47 -7.28 -19.02
C THR A 205 -16.08 -5.94 -19.43
N MET A 206 -15.99 -5.65 -20.72
CA MET A 206 -16.42 -4.38 -21.31
C MET A 206 -17.94 -4.31 -21.58
N GLY A 207 -18.64 -5.42 -21.38
CA GLY A 207 -20.07 -5.51 -21.54
C GLY A 207 -20.51 -6.97 -21.61
N GLY A 208 -21.32 -7.39 -20.64
CA GLY A 208 -22.33 -8.39 -20.94
C GLY A 208 -23.25 -7.74 -21.97
N THR A 209 -23.39 -8.36 -23.14
CA THR A 209 -24.47 -7.99 -24.06
C THR A 209 -25.76 -8.12 -23.26
N PHE A 210 -26.40 -6.99 -22.93
CA PHE A 210 -27.78 -6.99 -22.46
C PHE A 210 -28.59 -7.55 -23.64
N SER A 211 -28.75 -8.88 -23.67
CA SER A 211 -29.62 -9.58 -24.62
C SER A 211 -31.07 -9.34 -24.18
N GLY A 212 -31.48 -8.07 -24.18
CA GLY A 212 -32.87 -7.66 -24.15
C GLY A 212 -33.41 -7.80 -25.56
N GLY A 213 -33.66 -9.04 -25.99
CA GLY A 213 -34.38 -9.36 -27.22
C GLY A 213 -35.84 -8.92 -27.12
N GLY A 214 -36.08 -7.61 -27.18
CA GLY A 214 -37.39 -7.00 -27.33
C GLY A 214 -37.34 -6.12 -28.56
N GLY A 215 -37.70 -6.67 -29.72
CA GLY A 215 -37.73 -5.94 -30.98
C GLY A 215 -38.72 -4.78 -30.90
N PHE A 216 -38.22 -3.56 -30.87
CA PHE A 216 -38.97 -2.37 -31.25
C PHE A 216 -38.33 -1.78 -32.50
N SER A 217 -38.95 -2.08 -33.63
CA SER A 217 -38.73 -1.42 -34.91
C SER A 217 -39.20 0.03 -34.78
N SER A 218 -38.26 0.98 -34.78
CA SER A 218 -38.57 2.40 -34.81
C SER A 218 -38.96 2.82 -36.23
N SER A 219 -40.27 2.87 -36.51
CA SER A 219 -40.81 3.68 -37.61
C SER A 219 -41.00 5.12 -37.13
N SER A 220 -40.26 6.02 -37.76
CA SER A 220 -40.41 7.48 -37.64
C SER A 220 -41.79 7.96 -38.07
N THR A 221 -42.47 8.77 -37.24
CA THR A 221 -43.31 9.91 -37.66
C THR A 221 -43.93 10.61 -36.44
N GLY A 222 -43.99 11.95 -36.48
CA GLY A 222 -45.11 12.68 -35.87
C GLY A 222 -44.77 13.57 -34.66
N LEU A 223 -44.55 14.84 -34.97
CA LEU A 223 -44.70 16.00 -34.08
C LEU A 223 -45.99 15.96 -33.25
N GLY A 224 -45.91 16.42 -32.00
CA GLY A 224 -47.07 16.68 -31.14
C GLY A 224 -46.68 17.39 -29.84
N VAL A 225 -46.54 18.71 -29.89
CA VAL A 225 -46.45 19.60 -28.73
C VAL A 225 -47.81 19.68 -28.04
N VAL A 226 -47.90 19.31 -26.76
CA VAL A 226 -48.94 19.84 -25.85
C VAL A 226 -48.32 20.08 -24.47
N SER A 227 -48.28 21.35 -24.11
CA SER A 227 -47.92 21.89 -22.80
C SER A 227 -49.12 21.81 -21.85
N SER A 228 -48.89 21.49 -20.56
CA SER A 228 -49.62 22.10 -19.43
C SER A 228 -48.93 21.82 -18.10
N PRO A 229 -49.03 22.73 -17.10
CA PRO A 229 -48.26 22.70 -15.87
C PRO A 229 -49.02 21.99 -14.73
N SER A 230 -48.30 21.27 -13.86
CA SER A 230 -48.85 20.81 -12.57
C SER A 230 -48.00 21.31 -11.41
N THR A 231 -48.60 22.19 -10.62
CA THR A 231 -48.22 22.52 -9.24
C THR A 231 -48.53 21.36 -8.29
N ALA A 232 -47.55 20.91 -7.50
CA ALA A 232 -47.71 20.29 -6.18
C ALA A 232 -46.31 20.17 -5.55
N ALA A 233 -45.97 21.00 -4.56
CA ALA A 233 -46.23 20.79 -3.14
C ALA A 233 -45.35 19.66 -2.55
N ALA A 234 -44.45 20.09 -1.66
CA ALA A 234 -43.43 19.31 -0.99
C ALA A 234 -44.00 18.24 -0.06
N ALA A 235 -43.51 17.01 -0.22
CA ALA A 235 -43.39 16.04 0.85
C ALA A 235 -42.16 15.17 0.54
N ALA A 236 -41.06 15.39 1.27
CA ALA A 236 -39.87 14.55 1.21
C ALA A 236 -40.19 13.18 1.84
N GLY A 237 -40.66 12.25 1.02
CA GLY A 237 -40.69 10.82 1.35
C GLY A 237 -39.27 10.23 1.32
N PRO A 238 -39.00 9.13 2.05
CA PRO A 238 -37.72 8.44 1.97
C PRO A 238 -37.49 7.97 0.52
N ALA A 239 -36.33 8.31 -0.03
CA ALA A 239 -35.95 7.95 -1.39
C ALA A 239 -36.06 6.43 -1.59
N THR A 240 -37.03 6.00 -2.40
CA THR A 240 -37.16 4.60 -2.82
C THR A 240 -35.95 4.26 -3.69
N ILE A 241 -35.00 3.53 -3.13
CA ILE A 241 -33.85 3.01 -3.87
C ILE A 241 -34.38 1.99 -4.87
N VAL A 242 -34.28 2.30 -6.17
CA VAL A 242 -34.42 1.32 -7.24
C VAL A 242 -33.28 0.32 -7.06
N ARG A 243 -33.58 -0.87 -6.53
CA ARG A 243 -32.61 -1.97 -6.47
C ARG A 243 -32.35 -2.40 -7.91
N VAL A 244 -31.18 -2.07 -8.42
CA VAL A 244 -30.59 -2.79 -9.56
C VAL A 244 -30.51 -4.24 -9.10
N ASN A 245 -31.07 -5.17 -9.90
CA ASN A 245 -31.19 -6.60 -9.56
C ASN A 245 -29.96 -7.10 -8.80
N ASP A 246 -30.17 -7.74 -7.63
CA ASP A 246 -29.12 -8.19 -6.71
C ASP A 246 -28.10 -9.19 -7.33
N ASP A 247 -28.34 -9.64 -8.57
CA ASP A 247 -27.46 -10.52 -9.34
C ASP A 247 -26.61 -9.81 -10.41
N ALA A 248 -26.68 -8.47 -10.53
CA ALA A 248 -25.83 -7.72 -11.45
C ALA A 248 -24.38 -7.79 -10.96
N SER A 249 -23.64 -8.75 -11.49
CA SER A 249 -22.21 -8.93 -11.21
C SER A 249 -21.46 -7.61 -11.45
N VAL A 250 -20.61 -7.26 -10.47
CA VAL A 250 -19.72 -6.08 -10.53
C VAL A 250 -18.54 -6.32 -11.49
N ASP A 251 -18.53 -7.43 -12.23
CA ASP A 251 -17.51 -7.77 -13.22
C ASP A 251 -17.55 -6.85 -14.47
N SER A 252 -18.55 -5.96 -14.54
CA SER A 252 -18.61 -4.90 -15.55
C SER A 252 -18.20 -3.55 -14.97
N LEU A 253 -17.25 -2.90 -15.65
CA LEU A 253 -16.71 -1.61 -15.25
C LEU A 253 -17.77 -0.48 -15.18
N PRO A 254 -18.77 -0.38 -16.09
CA PRO A 254 -19.84 0.61 -15.96
C PRO A 254 -20.67 0.46 -14.68
N VAL A 255 -20.94 -0.79 -14.25
CA VAL A 255 -21.65 -1.08 -13.00
C VAL A 255 -20.81 -0.68 -11.80
N LEU A 256 -19.50 -1.00 -11.80
CA LEU A 256 -18.58 -0.58 -10.74
C LEU A 256 -18.57 0.95 -10.57
N VAL A 257 -18.44 1.69 -11.68
CA VAL A 257 -18.45 3.17 -11.67
C VAL A 257 -19.77 3.71 -11.12
N THR A 258 -20.89 3.11 -11.53
CA THR A 258 -22.22 3.48 -11.04
C THR A 258 -22.36 3.27 -9.53
N ARG A 259 -21.94 2.12 -9.00
CA ARG A 259 -21.96 1.83 -7.56
C ARG A 259 -21.04 2.77 -6.77
N ILE A 260 -19.85 3.06 -7.29
CA ILE A 260 -18.94 4.04 -6.66
C ILE A 260 -19.61 5.41 -6.60
N SER A 261 -20.22 5.89 -7.68
CA SER A 261 -20.93 7.18 -7.69
C SER A 261 -22.06 7.24 -6.66
N GLN A 262 -22.83 6.16 -6.51
CA GLN A 262 -23.88 6.06 -5.48
C GLN A 262 -23.32 6.12 -4.06
N VAL A 263 -22.27 5.35 -3.77
CA VAL A 263 -21.60 5.34 -2.47
C VAL A 263 -21.03 6.72 -2.14
N LEU A 264 -20.42 7.40 -3.11
CA LEU A 264 -19.90 8.76 -2.93
C LEU A 264 -21.02 9.77 -2.61
N LYS A 265 -22.17 9.68 -3.29
CA LYS A 265 -23.36 10.49 -2.97
C LYS A 265 -23.84 10.25 -1.53
N GLN A 266 -23.85 8.98 -1.09
CA GLN A 266 -24.26 8.62 0.27
C GLN A 266 -23.26 9.09 1.33
N LEU A 267 -21.96 8.88 1.10
CA LEU A 267 -20.90 9.38 1.98
C LEU A 267 -20.91 10.91 2.09
N HIS A 268 -21.23 11.61 1.01
CA HIS A 268 -21.40 13.06 1.05
C HIS A 268 -22.62 13.48 1.89
N ALA A 269 -23.75 12.77 1.81
CA ALA A 269 -24.89 13.02 2.69
C ALA A 269 -24.52 12.81 4.18
N ASP A 270 -23.55 11.95 4.45
CA ASP A 270 -23.01 11.66 5.79
C ASP A 270 -21.78 12.51 6.16
N LEU A 271 -21.48 13.56 5.40
CA LEU A 271 -20.32 14.40 5.65
C LEU A 271 -20.25 14.98 7.08
N PRO A 272 -21.36 15.43 7.71
CA PRO A 272 -21.32 15.87 9.11
C PRO A 272 -20.86 14.78 10.09
N LEU A 273 -21.25 13.51 9.84
CA LEU A 273 -20.82 12.38 10.66
C LEU A 273 -19.33 12.08 10.43
N LEU A 274 -18.88 12.08 9.17
CA LEU A 274 -17.46 11.91 8.84
C LEU A 274 -16.58 13.01 9.48
N GLN A 275 -17.05 14.25 9.47
CA GLN A 275 -16.42 15.38 10.16
C GLN A 275 -16.37 15.16 11.67
N THR A 276 -17.48 14.70 12.27
CA THR A 276 -17.55 14.38 13.71
C THR A 276 -16.55 13.29 14.09
N ILE A 277 -16.46 12.21 13.30
CA ILE A 277 -15.49 11.13 13.51
C ILE A 277 -14.07 11.67 13.41
N ALA A 278 -13.77 12.50 12.41
CA ALA A 278 -12.45 13.11 12.24
C ALA A 278 -12.09 14.06 13.39
N ALA A 279 -13.05 14.85 13.88
CA ALA A 279 -12.87 15.73 15.04
C ALA A 279 -12.62 14.93 16.32
N GLN A 280 -13.40 13.87 16.57
CA GLN A 280 -13.17 12.96 17.70
C GLN A 280 -11.79 12.31 17.63
N MET A 281 -11.34 11.89 16.43
CA MET A 281 -9.98 11.38 16.25
C MET A 281 -8.93 12.45 16.62
N TYR A 282 -9.11 13.68 16.16
CA TYR A 282 -8.22 14.80 16.45
C TYR A 282 -8.15 15.12 17.96
N ASP A 283 -9.30 15.17 18.63
CA ASP A 283 -9.46 15.47 20.05
C ASP A 283 -8.96 14.33 20.96
N SER A 284 -9.14 13.07 20.53
CA SER A 284 -8.66 11.87 21.26
C SER A 284 -7.12 11.75 21.31
N GLY A 285 -6.40 12.71 20.73
CA GLY A 285 -4.97 12.88 20.94
C GLY A 285 -4.09 12.58 19.73
N TRP A 286 -4.66 12.67 18.52
CA TRP A 286 -3.85 12.84 17.32
C TRP A 286 -2.99 14.12 17.39
N THR A 287 -3.41 15.13 18.17
CA THR A 287 -2.61 16.33 18.50
C THR A 287 -1.73 16.20 19.73
N THR A 288 -2.12 15.43 20.75
CA THR A 288 -1.40 15.39 22.05
C THR A 288 0.01 14.84 21.89
N SER A 289 0.25 13.95 20.92
CA SER A 289 1.57 13.42 20.61
C SER A 289 2.47 14.42 19.86
N GLN A 290 1.94 15.24 18.96
CA GLN A 290 2.71 16.34 18.32
C GLN A 290 2.96 17.51 19.27
N GLN A 291 1.97 17.90 20.10
CA GLN A 291 2.16 18.93 21.12
C GLN A 291 3.09 18.46 22.24
N GLN A 292 3.02 17.20 22.68
CA GLN A 292 4.02 16.65 23.59
C GLN A 292 5.41 16.62 22.95
N GLN A 293 5.55 16.24 21.67
CA GLN A 293 6.85 16.31 21.00
C GLN A 293 7.38 17.75 20.92
N GLN A 294 6.54 18.75 20.60
CA GLN A 294 6.95 20.15 20.59
C GLN A 294 7.28 20.68 21.98
N GLN A 295 6.49 20.36 23.00
CA GLN A 295 6.78 20.74 24.39
C GLN A 295 8.06 20.06 24.87
N GLN A 296 8.28 18.79 24.57
CA GLN A 296 9.50 18.06 24.92
C GLN A 296 10.72 18.55 24.13
N GLN A 297 10.53 19.12 22.94
CA GLN A 297 11.59 19.77 22.15
C GLN A 297 11.89 21.18 22.67
N GLN A 298 10.88 21.94 23.12
CA GLN A 298 11.05 23.22 23.80
C GLN A 298 11.71 23.05 25.17
N GLN A 299 11.30 22.05 25.95
CA GLN A 299 11.95 21.67 27.22
C GLN A 299 13.42 21.35 27.01
N ARG A 300 13.74 20.52 26.00
CA ARG A 300 15.14 20.21 25.64
C ARG A 300 15.94 21.43 25.22
N ARG A 301 15.32 22.43 24.57
CA ARG A 301 15.98 23.69 24.22
C ARG A 301 16.25 24.55 25.46
N HIS A 302 15.33 24.60 26.42
CA HIS A 302 15.51 25.30 27.68
C HIS A 302 16.58 24.64 28.56
N ASP A 303 16.61 23.31 28.62
CA ASP A 303 17.62 22.58 29.38
C ASP A 303 19.01 22.72 28.74
N ALA A 304 19.09 22.73 27.41
CA ALA A 304 20.34 22.93 26.69
C ALA A 304 20.90 24.37 26.88
N THR A 305 20.06 25.40 26.89
CA THR A 305 20.51 26.78 27.15
C THR A 305 20.90 26.98 28.62
N ALA A 306 20.19 26.36 29.57
CA ALA A 306 20.58 26.38 30.98
C ALA A 306 21.94 25.69 31.22
N THR A 307 22.19 24.57 30.54
CA THR A 307 23.47 23.83 30.64
C THR A 307 24.62 24.60 30.00
N ALA A 308 24.38 25.29 28.87
CA ALA A 308 25.39 26.12 28.21
C ALA A 308 25.76 27.36 29.04
N ALA A 309 24.80 27.97 29.74
CA ALA A 309 25.05 29.10 30.64
C ALA A 309 25.89 28.70 31.87
N ALA A 310 25.70 27.48 32.40
CA ALA A 310 26.47 26.96 33.52
C ALA A 310 27.92 26.58 33.18
N ALA A 311 28.24 26.34 31.90
CA ALA A 311 29.57 25.92 31.45
C ALA A 311 30.55 27.08 31.21
N THR A 312 30.11 28.34 31.35
CA THR A 312 30.98 29.51 31.13
C THR A 312 31.66 29.91 32.43
N VAL A 313 32.63 29.10 32.87
CA VAL A 313 33.57 29.48 33.93
C VAL A 313 34.73 30.25 33.28
N PRO A 314 35.22 31.38 33.84
CA PRO A 314 36.27 32.17 33.22
C PRO A 314 37.58 31.39 33.29
N MET A 315 38.07 30.93 32.14
CA MET A 315 39.34 30.21 32.07
C MET A 315 40.49 31.20 32.16
N GLU A 316 41.20 31.10 33.28
CA GLU A 316 42.37 31.87 33.68
C GLU A 316 43.51 31.73 32.67
N THR A 317 44.11 32.87 32.33
CA THR A 317 45.12 33.03 31.29
C THR A 317 46.48 32.49 31.73
N THR A 318 47.07 31.58 30.96
CA THR A 318 48.51 31.29 31.05
C THR A 318 49.15 31.18 29.66
N PRO A 319 50.32 31.81 29.41
CA PRO A 319 50.86 31.96 28.06
C PRO A 319 51.90 30.88 27.71
N LYS A 320 51.87 30.41 26.46
CA LYS A 320 52.94 29.58 25.86
C LYS A 320 53.04 29.81 24.35
N PRO A 321 54.17 29.45 23.69
CA PRO A 321 54.90 30.38 22.86
C PRO A 321 54.77 30.08 21.37
N ARG A 322 55.12 31.12 20.62
CA ARG A 322 55.13 31.31 19.17
C ARG A 322 55.98 30.25 18.45
N SER A 323 55.36 29.50 17.54
CA SER A 323 56.05 28.74 16.48
C SER A 323 55.45 29.12 15.13
N THR A 324 56.28 29.77 14.33
CA THR A 324 56.05 30.20 12.94
C THR A 324 56.45 29.08 11.99
N ILE A 325 55.51 28.54 11.21
CA ILE A 325 55.81 27.75 10.00
C ILE A 325 54.98 28.28 8.84
N ASN A 326 55.70 28.60 7.77
CA ASN A 326 55.28 29.21 6.52
C ASN A 326 54.37 28.29 5.68
N SER A 327 53.35 28.87 5.06
CA SER A 327 52.61 28.27 3.94
C SER A 327 53.01 28.96 2.62
N PRO A 328 53.31 28.21 1.54
CA PRO A 328 53.62 28.82 0.26
C PRO A 328 52.38 29.04 -0.61
N ARG A 329 52.49 30.10 -1.41
CA ARG A 329 51.55 30.73 -2.33
C ARG A 329 51.69 30.12 -3.74
N ARG A 330 50.59 29.71 -4.39
CA ARG A 330 50.45 29.50 -5.86
C ARG A 330 49.00 29.88 -6.24
N ARG A 331 48.72 30.97 -6.99
CA ARG A 331 48.73 31.12 -8.47
C ARG A 331 48.22 29.83 -9.15
N GLY A 332 47.02 29.74 -9.71
CA GLY A 332 46.31 30.66 -10.62
C GLY A 332 46.52 30.17 -12.05
N LEU A 333 45.45 29.77 -12.76
CA LEU A 333 45.24 29.81 -14.23
C LEU A 333 43.96 29.03 -14.65
N ASP A 334 43.05 29.80 -15.25
CA ASP A 334 42.28 29.60 -16.49
C ASP A 334 41.25 28.47 -16.70
N GLU A 335 39.99 28.92 -16.72
CA GLU A 335 38.98 28.81 -17.80
C GLU A 335 39.20 27.81 -18.94
N LYS A 336 38.17 26.98 -19.18
CA LYS A 336 37.70 26.65 -20.54
C LYS A 336 36.20 26.33 -20.54
N ASN A 337 35.46 27.15 -21.28
CA ASN A 337 34.09 26.97 -21.72
C ASN A 337 33.95 25.70 -22.57
N VAL A 338 32.92 24.88 -22.29
CA VAL A 338 32.44 23.85 -23.21
C VAL A 338 31.05 24.25 -23.69
N ILE A 339 30.98 24.48 -25.00
CA ILE A 339 29.79 24.79 -25.79
C ILE A 339 29.02 23.47 -26.01
N PHE A 340 27.73 23.44 -25.66
CA PHE A 340 26.82 22.38 -26.08
C PHE A 340 26.32 22.66 -27.50
N VAL A 341 26.67 21.78 -28.44
CA VAL A 341 26.06 21.72 -29.78
C VAL A 341 24.93 20.70 -29.73
N GLN A 342 23.73 21.20 -29.92
CA GLN A 342 22.50 20.44 -30.11
C GLN A 342 22.42 20.02 -31.58
N ALA A 343 22.40 18.72 -31.86
CA ALA A 343 22.12 18.18 -33.19
C ALA A 343 20.89 17.27 -33.12
N SER A 344 19.85 17.72 -33.79
CA SER A 344 18.59 17.04 -34.07
C SER A 344 18.64 16.40 -35.46
N SER A 345 18.25 15.13 -35.57
CA SER A 345 17.65 14.46 -36.74
C SER A 345 17.25 13.05 -36.28
N SER A 346 15.98 12.60 -36.30
CA SER A 346 14.99 12.38 -37.37
C SER A 346 15.33 11.24 -38.36
N SER A 347 14.33 10.35 -38.52
CA SER A 347 14.00 9.40 -39.60
C SER A 347 14.58 7.98 -39.61
N ALA A 348 13.70 7.03 -39.28
CA ALA A 348 13.12 5.95 -40.12
C ALA A 348 14.01 4.97 -40.91
N ASP A 349 13.62 3.69 -40.74
CA ASP A 349 13.60 2.55 -41.67
C ASP A 349 14.89 2.04 -42.32
N ALA A 350 15.27 0.80 -41.98
CA ALA A 350 15.36 -0.31 -42.94
C ALA A 350 15.67 -1.65 -42.24
N ALA A 351 15.08 -2.70 -42.80
CA ALA A 351 15.14 -4.09 -42.38
C ALA A 351 16.44 -4.82 -42.78
N ASP A 352 16.60 -6.00 -42.18
CA ASP A 352 17.16 -7.22 -42.76
C ASP A 352 18.69 -7.34 -42.89
N VAL A 353 19.31 -8.19 -42.04
CA VAL A 353 20.36 -9.17 -42.41
C VAL A 353 20.39 -10.30 -41.36
N ILE A 354 20.14 -11.52 -41.81
CA ILE A 354 20.39 -12.80 -41.13
C ILE A 354 21.85 -13.23 -41.35
N SER A 355 22.57 -13.58 -40.28
CA SER A 355 23.62 -14.62 -40.22
C SER A 355 24.10 -14.72 -38.76
N GLY A 356 23.84 -15.77 -38.00
CA GLY A 356 24.37 -17.11 -38.22
C GLY A 356 25.69 -17.26 -37.46
N ASN A 357 25.64 -17.68 -36.20
CA ASN A 357 26.75 -18.42 -35.57
C ASN A 357 26.25 -19.27 -34.40
N GLN A 358 26.39 -20.58 -34.60
CA GLN A 358 26.14 -21.64 -33.64
C GLN A 358 27.32 -21.73 -32.69
N ASN A 359 27.08 -21.57 -31.38
CA ASN A 359 27.99 -22.07 -30.34
C ASN A 359 27.15 -22.84 -29.31
N GLU A 360 27.18 -24.16 -29.48
CA GLU A 360 27.24 -25.21 -28.46
C GLU A 360 26.88 -24.80 -27.02
N VAL A 361 25.62 -25.04 -26.64
CA VAL A 361 25.14 -24.98 -25.25
C VAL A 361 25.33 -26.37 -24.64
N VAL A 362 26.33 -26.50 -23.78
CA VAL A 362 26.49 -27.66 -22.89
C VAL A 362 25.47 -27.50 -21.77
N VAL A 363 24.37 -28.26 -21.85
CA VAL A 363 23.36 -28.36 -20.78
C VAL A 363 23.90 -29.30 -19.70
N ILE A 364 24.45 -28.72 -18.63
CA ILE A 364 24.68 -29.45 -17.38
C ILE A 364 23.39 -29.34 -16.57
N ASP A 365 22.63 -30.43 -16.55
CA ASP A 365 21.38 -30.57 -15.79
C ASP A 365 21.70 -30.80 -14.30
N GLU A 366 22.11 -29.72 -13.62
CA GLU A 366 22.32 -29.73 -12.17
C GLU A 366 20.99 -29.36 -11.49
N LYS A 367 20.21 -30.39 -11.13
CA LYS A 367 19.02 -30.27 -10.28
C LYS A 367 19.43 -29.79 -8.88
N ILE A 368 19.58 -28.47 -8.73
CA ILE A 368 19.66 -27.84 -7.43
C ILE A 368 18.27 -27.95 -6.77
N SER A 369 18.13 -28.86 -5.82
CA SER A 369 16.97 -28.99 -4.94
C SER A 369 16.77 -27.68 -4.16
N ASN A 370 15.96 -26.78 -4.72
CA ASN A 370 15.63 -25.51 -4.09
C ASN A 370 14.55 -25.61 -3.00
N ASN A 371 13.96 -26.78 -2.79
CA ASN A 371 12.76 -26.93 -1.97
C ASN A 371 12.99 -27.26 -0.50
N ASP A 372 14.16 -27.75 -0.08
CA ASP A 372 14.30 -28.28 1.28
C ASP A 372 14.41 -27.21 2.38
N ASN A 373 14.94 -26.01 2.06
CA ASN A 373 14.97 -24.90 3.03
C ASN A 373 13.78 -23.94 2.91
N ARG A 374 12.91 -24.12 1.89
CA ARG A 374 11.68 -23.33 1.72
C ARG A 374 10.62 -23.68 2.78
N ARG A 375 10.77 -24.84 3.43
CA ARG A 375 9.77 -25.41 4.34
C ARG A 375 9.84 -24.93 5.78
N VAL A 376 10.82 -24.12 6.17
CA VAL A 376 10.88 -23.56 7.53
C VAL A 376 10.31 -22.13 7.59
N MET A 377 10.35 -21.36 6.50
CA MET A 377 9.89 -19.96 6.49
C MET A 377 8.46 -19.72 5.95
N GLN A 378 7.88 -20.68 5.24
CA GLN A 378 6.48 -20.66 4.80
C GLN A 378 5.65 -21.80 5.40
N GLN A 379 6.01 -22.28 6.60
CA GLN A 379 4.97 -22.92 7.41
C GLN A 379 3.93 -21.83 7.66
N SER A 380 2.70 -22.05 7.18
CA SER A 380 1.54 -21.34 7.71
C SER A 380 1.72 -21.34 9.22
N ILE A 381 2.01 -20.18 9.81
CA ILE A 381 2.07 -20.05 11.25
C ILE A 381 0.66 -20.42 11.68
N ALA A 382 0.47 -21.64 12.18
CA ALA A 382 -0.80 -22.06 12.73
C ALA A 382 -1.20 -20.94 13.69
N SER A 383 -2.41 -20.41 13.56
CA SER A 383 -2.90 -19.24 14.32
C SER A 383 -2.93 -19.45 15.84
N GLY A 384 -2.34 -20.55 16.33
CA GLY A 384 -2.13 -20.90 17.73
C GLY A 384 -0.70 -20.80 18.24
N ARG A 385 0.30 -20.33 17.45
CA ARG A 385 1.57 -19.86 18.04
C ARG A 385 1.39 -18.47 18.64
N ILE A 386 0.55 -18.38 19.66
CA ILE A 386 0.77 -17.42 20.73
C ILE A 386 2.05 -17.93 21.40
N TYR A 387 3.13 -17.16 21.36
CA TYR A 387 4.30 -17.44 22.19
C TYR A 387 3.77 -17.71 23.58
N SER A 388 3.94 -18.93 24.10
CA SER A 388 3.59 -19.20 25.49
C SER A 388 4.41 -18.21 26.30
N LEU A 389 3.74 -17.19 26.82
CA LEU A 389 4.40 -16.14 27.56
C LEU A 389 5.16 -16.83 28.71
N PRO A 390 6.38 -16.39 29.04
CA PRO A 390 7.14 -17.00 30.13
C PRO A 390 6.26 -17.15 31.38
N THR A 391 6.40 -18.25 32.11
CA THR A 391 5.59 -18.51 33.31
C THR A 391 5.67 -17.31 34.26
N GLY A 392 4.54 -16.66 34.56
CA GLY A 392 4.48 -15.45 35.38
C GLY A 392 4.52 -14.12 34.61
N PHE A 393 4.53 -14.14 33.28
CA PHE A 393 4.39 -12.93 32.48
C PHE A 393 2.96 -12.39 32.57
N ASN A 394 2.80 -11.22 33.17
CA ASN A 394 1.54 -10.48 33.20
C ASN A 394 1.60 -9.36 32.16
N VAL A 395 0.67 -9.36 31.20
CA VAL A 395 0.53 -8.28 30.22
C VAL A 395 0.06 -7.03 30.97
N THR A 396 0.95 -6.05 31.10
CA THR A 396 0.60 -4.73 31.66
C THR A 396 -0.09 -3.88 30.58
N SER A 397 -1.08 -3.08 30.98
CA SER A 397 -1.71 -2.11 30.06
C SER A 397 -0.63 -1.20 29.43
N PRO A 398 -0.72 -0.87 28.14
CA PRO A 398 0.22 0.03 27.48
C PRO A 398 0.43 1.37 28.18
N ALA A 399 -0.62 1.89 28.83
CA ALA A 399 -0.54 3.13 29.61
C ALA A 399 0.37 3.04 30.85
N ALA A 400 0.57 1.82 31.36
CA ALA A 400 1.44 1.54 32.51
C ALA A 400 2.83 1.02 32.10
N MET A 401 3.09 0.86 30.80
CA MET A 401 4.44 0.56 30.29
C MET A 401 5.20 1.87 30.04
N PRO A 402 6.50 1.96 30.35
CA PRO A 402 7.30 3.13 29.99
C PRO A 402 7.43 3.23 28.45
N PRO A 403 7.48 4.45 27.88
CA PRO A 403 7.70 4.63 26.45
C PRO A 403 9.02 3.99 26.00
N LEU A 404 8.96 3.07 25.04
CA LEU A 404 10.14 2.43 24.46
C LEU A 404 10.55 3.16 23.18
N LEU A 405 11.77 3.68 23.13
CA LEU A 405 12.32 4.29 21.93
C LEU A 405 13.27 3.32 21.21
N VAL A 406 12.92 2.92 20.00
CA VAL A 406 13.63 1.91 19.21
C VAL A 406 14.29 2.55 17.98
N PRO A 407 15.64 2.51 17.86
CA PRO A 407 16.32 3.03 16.69
C PRO A 407 16.18 2.09 15.49
N LEU A 408 15.96 2.68 14.33
CA LEU A 408 15.92 2.01 13.03
C LEU A 408 17.14 2.39 12.20
N VAL A 409 17.79 1.39 11.59
CA VAL A 409 18.81 1.59 10.56
C VAL A 409 18.33 0.99 9.25
N PHE A 410 18.26 1.84 8.22
CA PHE A 410 17.81 1.43 6.89
C PHE A 410 19.01 1.18 5.97
N HIS A 411 19.07 -0.02 5.39
CA HIS A 411 20.05 -0.44 4.40
C HIS A 411 19.36 -0.43 3.03
N VAL A 412 19.55 0.65 2.26
CA VAL A 412 18.95 0.78 0.94
C VAL A 412 19.88 0.10 -0.07
N MET A 413 19.43 -1.05 -0.57
CA MET A 413 20.17 -1.84 -1.55
C MET A 413 20.14 -1.15 -2.90
N LEU A 414 21.31 -1.07 -3.53
CA LEU A 414 21.53 -0.45 -4.83
C LEU A 414 22.02 -1.51 -5.82
N TYR A 415 21.99 -1.22 -7.11
CA TYR A 415 22.57 -2.09 -8.14
C TYR A 415 23.31 -1.28 -9.20
N LYS A 416 24.26 -1.90 -9.88
CA LYS A 416 24.86 -1.33 -11.09
C LYS A 416 24.03 -1.73 -12.30
N GLU A 417 23.77 -0.77 -13.16
CA GLU A 417 23.14 -1.01 -14.44
C GLU A 417 24.13 -0.68 -15.56
N SER A 418 24.30 -1.64 -16.46
CA SER A 418 25.10 -1.50 -17.67
C SER A 418 24.14 -1.33 -18.84
N TYR A 419 23.99 -0.11 -19.32
CA TYR A 419 23.27 0.16 -20.57
C TYR A 419 24.27 0.27 -21.72
N SER A 420 23.87 -0.16 -22.91
CA SER A 420 24.66 -0.09 -24.16
C SER A 420 25.40 1.25 -24.33
N GLY A 421 26.66 1.30 -23.91
CA GLY A 421 27.55 2.47 -24.03
C GLY A 421 27.74 3.33 -22.77
N SER A 422 27.02 3.09 -21.67
CA SER A 422 27.21 3.78 -20.38
C SER A 422 27.61 2.78 -19.29
N THR A 423 28.82 2.95 -18.77
CA THR A 423 29.34 2.10 -17.69
C THR A 423 28.93 2.64 -16.33
N ASN A 424 28.22 1.83 -15.55
CA ASN A 424 27.98 1.96 -14.10
C ASN A 424 26.96 3.03 -13.66
N VAL A 425 25.76 3.06 -14.25
CA VAL A 425 24.65 3.81 -13.63
C VAL A 425 24.22 3.09 -12.36
N ILE A 426 24.03 3.80 -11.25
CA ILE A 426 23.58 3.22 -9.99
C ILE A 426 22.05 3.30 -9.91
N GLY A 427 21.40 2.15 -9.82
CA GLY A 427 19.97 2.01 -9.58
C GLY A 427 19.66 1.63 -8.12
N PRO A 428 18.37 1.64 -7.72
CA PRO A 428 17.22 2.09 -8.52
C PRO A 428 17.26 3.61 -8.75
N ALA A 429 16.58 4.09 -9.80
CA ALA A 429 16.46 5.53 -10.05
C ALA A 429 15.91 6.24 -8.80
N ASP A 430 16.35 7.48 -8.58
CA ASP A 430 15.92 8.30 -7.43
C ASP A 430 16.21 7.72 -6.04
N PHE A 431 17.14 6.76 -5.87
CA PHE A 431 17.52 6.24 -4.55
C PHE A 431 17.98 7.34 -3.55
N GLY A 432 18.42 8.50 -4.05
CA GLY A 432 18.71 9.69 -3.25
C GLY A 432 17.49 10.26 -2.51
N LYS A 433 16.26 9.98 -2.96
CA LYS A 433 15.00 10.37 -2.30
C LYS A 433 14.59 9.41 -1.18
N ALA A 434 15.31 8.30 -0.97
CA ALA A 434 15.00 7.32 0.08
C ALA A 434 14.77 7.95 1.47
N PRO A 435 15.55 8.95 1.94
CA PRO A 435 15.29 9.58 3.24
C PRO A 435 13.88 10.14 3.41
N VAL A 436 13.31 10.74 2.36
CA VAL A 436 11.97 11.33 2.40
C VAL A 436 10.90 10.24 2.50
N PHE A 437 11.06 9.13 1.78
CA PHE A 437 10.11 8.02 1.84
C PHE A 437 10.18 7.28 3.17
N LEU A 438 11.40 7.07 3.69
CA LEU A 438 11.62 6.40 4.96
C LEU A 438 11.08 7.21 6.14
N ASP A 439 11.22 8.54 6.12
CA ASP A 439 10.60 9.41 7.13
C ASP A 439 9.07 9.22 7.18
N ARG A 440 8.41 9.15 6.02
CA ARG A 440 6.95 8.89 5.93
C ARG A 440 6.59 7.51 6.48
N ILE A 441 7.38 6.48 6.16
CA ILE A 441 7.16 5.12 6.67
C ILE A 441 7.29 5.08 8.18
N VAL A 442 8.32 5.72 8.76
CA VAL A 442 8.52 5.74 10.22
C VAL A 442 7.43 6.53 10.93
N ARG A 443 6.92 7.62 10.34
CA ARG A 443 5.73 8.30 10.85
C ARG A 443 4.51 7.37 10.87
N GLN A 444 4.25 6.66 9.78
CA GLN A 444 3.15 5.69 9.71
C GLN A 444 3.33 4.55 10.72
N LEU A 445 4.55 4.04 10.88
CA LEU A 445 4.88 3.01 11.86
C LEU A 445 4.58 3.48 13.29
N ASN A 446 5.00 4.71 13.63
CA ASN A 446 4.71 5.31 14.94
C ASN A 446 3.21 5.51 15.19
N LEU A 447 2.44 5.85 14.15
CA LEU A 447 0.99 5.91 14.25
C LEU A 447 0.39 4.53 14.56
N MET A 448 0.92 3.48 13.92
CA MET A 448 0.45 2.10 14.12
C MET A 448 0.90 1.50 15.47
N SER A 449 2.06 1.90 16.00
CA SER A 449 2.60 1.41 17.26
C SER A 449 2.20 2.22 18.48
N MET A 450 1.44 3.30 18.30
CA MET A 450 0.96 4.14 19.39
C MET A 450 0.30 3.32 20.53
N PRO A 451 -0.56 2.31 20.26
CA PRO A 451 -1.17 1.52 21.33
C PRO A 451 -0.19 0.65 22.12
N THR A 452 1.05 0.47 21.68
CA THR A 452 2.04 -0.37 22.38
C THR A 452 3.02 0.46 23.21
N ASN A 453 2.89 1.79 23.22
CA ASN A 453 3.86 2.71 23.79
C ASN A 453 5.29 2.51 23.26
N ILE A 454 5.41 2.08 22.00
CA ILE A 454 6.69 1.94 21.29
C ILE A 454 6.77 3.05 20.26
N GLN A 455 7.89 3.77 20.25
CA GLN A 455 8.24 4.77 19.26
C GLN A 455 9.50 4.34 18.54
N PHE A 456 9.54 4.63 17.25
CA PHE A 456 10.62 4.35 16.34
C PHE A 456 11.20 5.66 15.83
N PHE A 457 12.51 5.68 15.62
CA PHE A 457 13.17 6.81 14.97
C PHE A 457 14.26 6.32 14.02
N ILE A 458 14.49 7.11 12.97
CA ILE A 458 15.58 6.84 12.03
C ILE A 458 16.88 7.23 12.69
N LYS A 459 17.70 6.24 13.05
CA LYS A 459 19.07 6.44 13.53
C LYS A 459 20.01 6.70 12.35
N GLU A 460 19.87 5.95 11.27
CA GLU A 460 20.75 6.02 10.12
C GLU A 460 20.05 5.53 8.85
N ILE A 461 20.41 6.14 7.70
CA ILE A 461 19.99 5.70 6.37
C ILE A 461 21.25 5.49 5.53
N ARG A 462 21.45 4.26 5.06
CA ARG A 462 22.58 3.85 4.26
C ARG A 462 22.14 3.67 2.82
N ASN A 463 22.23 4.73 2.04
CA ASN A 463 21.87 4.76 0.62
C ASN A 463 23.00 5.32 -0.27
N ASN A 464 24.22 5.43 0.24
CA ASN A 464 25.39 5.94 -0.49
C ASN A 464 26.31 4.77 -0.86
N ALA A 465 26.41 4.46 -2.15
CA ALA A 465 27.23 3.37 -2.67
C ALA A 465 28.74 3.52 -2.38
N THR A 466 29.24 4.75 -2.27
CA THR A 466 30.65 5.03 -1.97
C THR A 466 30.95 4.81 -0.49
N ALA A 467 30.06 5.27 0.39
CA ALA A 467 30.21 5.10 1.84
C ALA A 467 29.89 3.67 2.29
N TYR A 468 28.98 2.99 1.60
CA TYR A 468 28.54 1.62 1.91
C TYR A 468 28.64 0.72 0.66
N PRO A 469 29.86 0.37 0.21
CA PRO A 469 30.04 -0.43 -1.02
C PRO A 469 29.36 -1.80 -0.98
N ARG A 470 29.14 -2.36 0.22
CA ARG A 470 28.45 -3.65 0.42
C ARG A 470 26.96 -3.61 0.12
N LEU A 471 26.35 -2.42 0.03
CA LEU A 471 24.95 -2.27 -0.37
C LEU A 471 24.78 -2.19 -1.89
N LEU A 472 25.88 -2.12 -2.66
CA LEU A 472 25.85 -2.07 -4.11
C LEU A 472 26.00 -3.46 -4.72
N LEU A 473 24.92 -3.97 -5.28
CA LEU A 473 24.86 -5.26 -5.95
C LEU A 473 25.37 -5.16 -7.40
N PRO A 474 25.86 -6.28 -7.98
CA PRO A 474 26.50 -6.26 -9.29
C PRO A 474 25.55 -5.89 -10.43
N ASP A 475 24.27 -6.27 -10.34
CA ASP A 475 23.28 -6.04 -11.38
C ASP A 475 21.83 -6.04 -10.85
N ARG A 476 20.89 -5.57 -11.69
CA ARG A 476 19.46 -5.52 -11.36
C ARG A 476 18.86 -6.90 -11.06
N PRO A 477 19.13 -7.98 -11.83
CA PRO A 477 18.65 -9.32 -11.50
C PRO A 477 19.06 -9.81 -10.11
N THR A 478 20.30 -9.54 -9.69
CA THR A 478 20.78 -9.86 -8.34
C THR A 478 20.05 -9.06 -7.28
N TRP A 479 19.80 -7.77 -7.54
CA TRP A 479 19.03 -6.91 -6.65
C TRP A 479 17.56 -7.29 -6.50
N LEU A 480 16.93 -7.72 -7.59
CA LEU A 480 15.57 -8.27 -7.59
C LEU A 480 15.49 -9.55 -6.75
N ASN A 481 16.50 -10.41 -6.86
CA ASN A 481 16.52 -11.67 -6.12
C ASN A 481 17.14 -11.57 -4.71
N PHE A 482 17.67 -10.41 -4.33
CA PHE A 482 18.41 -10.20 -3.07
C PHE A 482 17.70 -10.73 -1.80
N PRO A 483 16.38 -10.51 -1.62
CA PRO A 483 15.68 -11.01 -0.43
C PRO A 483 15.52 -12.54 -0.43
N PHE A 484 15.63 -13.19 -1.59
CA PHE A 484 15.20 -14.58 -1.80
C PHE A 484 16.33 -15.53 -2.24
N CYS A 485 17.47 -15.00 -2.66
CA CYS A 485 18.56 -15.81 -3.15
C CYS A 485 19.30 -16.55 -2.02
N LYS A 486 20.03 -17.59 -2.40
CA LYS A 486 20.91 -18.37 -1.53
C LYS A 486 22.36 -18.12 -1.93
N GLY A 487 23.26 -18.07 -0.96
CA GLY A 487 24.69 -17.90 -1.20
C GLY A 487 25.15 -16.45 -1.10
N SER A 488 26.34 -16.18 -1.62
CA SER A 488 27.02 -14.88 -1.45
C SER A 488 26.22 -13.72 -2.01
N GLY A 489 26.08 -12.64 -1.24
CA GLY A 489 25.39 -11.43 -1.69
C GLY A 489 23.88 -11.42 -1.43
N CYS A 490 23.34 -12.44 -0.76
CA CYS A 490 21.93 -12.55 -0.42
C CYS A 490 21.65 -12.15 1.03
N LEU A 491 20.39 -11.83 1.37
CA LEU A 491 20.04 -11.56 2.77
C LEU A 491 20.14 -12.82 3.67
N SER A 492 20.21 -14.01 3.08
CA SER A 492 20.49 -15.27 3.78
C SER A 492 21.99 -15.50 4.06
N ASP A 493 22.88 -14.68 3.49
CA ASP A 493 24.32 -14.78 3.67
C ASP A 493 24.75 -14.14 5.00
N ASN A 494 25.14 -14.97 5.96
CA ASN A 494 25.64 -14.50 7.24
C ASN A 494 26.88 -13.60 7.10
N ALA A 495 27.74 -13.83 6.10
CA ALA A 495 28.92 -12.99 5.89
C ALA A 495 28.51 -11.59 5.44
N LEU A 496 27.57 -11.46 4.50
CA LEU A 496 27.04 -10.16 4.12
C LEU A 496 26.33 -9.48 5.31
N VAL A 497 25.36 -10.16 5.92
CA VAL A 497 24.51 -9.61 6.98
C VAL A 497 25.37 -9.16 8.15
N SER A 498 26.19 -10.03 8.76
CA SER A 498 27.01 -9.69 9.92
C SER A 498 27.92 -8.48 9.71
N THR A 499 28.36 -8.24 8.48
CA THR A 499 29.25 -7.13 8.15
C THR A 499 28.51 -5.81 7.89
N VAL A 500 27.21 -5.87 7.66
CA VAL A 500 26.32 -4.71 7.44
C VAL A 500 25.57 -4.35 8.73
N VAL A 501 25.22 -5.32 9.56
CA VAL A 501 24.43 -5.11 10.80
C VAL A 501 25.31 -4.77 12.00
N THR A 502 26.24 -3.82 11.86
CA THR A 502 27.27 -3.50 12.87
C THR A 502 26.73 -2.97 14.19
N ASP A 503 25.48 -2.52 14.20
CA ASP A 503 24.84 -1.95 15.37
C ASP A 503 23.79 -2.86 16.01
N TRP A 504 23.66 -4.11 15.55
CA TRP A 504 22.95 -5.15 16.27
C TRP A 504 23.62 -5.45 17.62
N PRO A 505 22.86 -5.66 18.72
CA PRO A 505 21.39 -5.68 18.84
C PRO A 505 20.77 -4.34 19.26
N ARG A 506 21.50 -3.22 19.10
CA ARG A 506 21.05 -1.90 19.59
C ARG A 506 20.03 -1.23 18.68
N SER A 507 19.76 -1.78 17.49
CA SER A 507 18.80 -1.24 16.52
C SER A 507 18.10 -2.35 15.74
N ILE A 508 16.92 -2.01 15.21
CA ILE A 508 16.25 -2.82 14.19
C ILE A 508 16.85 -2.43 12.84
N ASN A 509 17.34 -3.43 12.13
CA ASN A 509 17.98 -3.28 10.84
C ASN A 509 16.99 -3.67 9.74
N ILE A 510 16.71 -2.72 8.84
CA ILE A 510 15.70 -2.85 7.79
C ILE A 510 16.39 -2.78 6.45
N PHE A 511 16.33 -3.86 5.69
CA PHE A 511 16.87 -3.91 4.33
C PHE A 511 15.78 -3.55 3.34
N VAL A 512 16.06 -2.59 2.45
CA VAL A 512 15.14 -2.13 1.42
C VAL A 512 15.74 -2.45 0.06
N GLY A 513 15.13 -3.38 -0.66
CA GLY A 513 15.58 -3.82 -1.98
C GLY A 513 14.52 -4.67 -2.66
N SER A 514 14.74 -4.96 -3.95
CA SER A 514 13.75 -5.55 -4.87
C SER A 514 12.55 -4.63 -5.17
N ASP A 515 11.97 -4.81 -6.35
CA ASP A 515 10.64 -4.29 -6.71
C ASP A 515 9.67 -5.47 -6.94
N THR A 516 8.42 -5.17 -7.26
CA THR A 516 7.35 -6.16 -7.46
C THR A 516 7.46 -6.91 -8.81
N THR A 517 8.45 -6.60 -9.65
CA THR A 517 8.57 -7.21 -11.00
C THR A 517 9.11 -8.64 -10.97
N THR A 518 9.48 -9.16 -9.79
CA THR A 518 10.00 -10.53 -9.62
C THR A 518 8.96 -11.64 -9.69
N GLY A 519 7.68 -11.30 -9.90
CA GLY A 519 6.57 -12.26 -9.93
C GLY A 519 6.24 -12.89 -8.57
N ASN A 520 7.00 -12.56 -7.51
CA ASN A 520 6.75 -12.98 -6.15
C ASN A 520 6.07 -11.84 -5.38
N THR A 521 4.90 -12.10 -4.82
CA THR A 521 4.04 -11.08 -4.17
C THR A 521 4.45 -10.78 -2.72
N VAL A 522 5.61 -11.26 -2.28
CA VAL A 522 6.11 -11.05 -0.92
C VAL A 522 6.66 -9.63 -0.79
N MET A 523 5.94 -8.78 -0.06
CA MET A 523 6.33 -7.38 0.19
C MET A 523 7.45 -7.22 1.24
N GLY A 524 7.77 -8.28 1.98
CA GLY A 524 8.82 -8.30 3.00
C GLY A 524 8.72 -9.51 3.93
N TYR A 525 9.74 -9.72 4.75
CA TYR A 525 9.76 -10.70 5.83
C TYR A 525 10.60 -10.19 7.01
N ALA A 526 10.47 -10.85 8.16
CA ALA A 526 11.23 -10.53 9.37
C ALA A 526 11.79 -11.81 10.00
N PHE A 527 12.91 -11.67 10.70
CA PHE A 527 13.46 -12.73 11.53
C PHE A 527 12.86 -12.64 12.94
N VAL A 528 12.34 -13.76 13.43
CA VAL A 528 11.80 -13.87 14.78
C VAL A 528 12.96 -14.21 15.72
N PRO A 529 13.12 -13.52 16.87
CA PRO A 529 14.06 -13.95 17.91
C PRO A 529 13.80 -15.42 18.32
N ALA A 530 14.86 -16.22 18.36
CA ALA A 530 14.79 -17.65 18.70
C ALA A 530 14.69 -17.89 20.20
#